data_AF-A0A3D0Y3J8-F1
#
_entry.id   AF-A0A3D0Y3J8-F1
#
_cell.length_a   1.000
_cell.length_b   1.000
_cell.length_c   1.000
_cell.angle_alpha   90.00
_cell.angle_beta   90.00
_cell.angle_gamma   90.00
#
_symmetry.space_group_name_H-M   'P 1'
#
loop_
_entity.id
_entity.type
_entity.pdbx_description
1 polymer ?
#
loop_
_entity_poly.entity_id
_entity_poly.type
_entity_poly.pdbx_seq_one_letter_code
_entity_poly.pdbx_strand_id
1 'polypeptide(L)'
;MKLYHGSPNGNLLSLKRMQAEASESVEVPEDELKYGIYLTPHYEYALAMAIRTHGLTFINDDKTIEFENPELFNPNEDVYVYEVEVSEEFAQQIDKDQFVVESLEEITPTCKYTHKAGEIEQYYELKT
;
A
#
# COMPACT_ATOMS: atom_id res chain seq x y z
N MET A 1 13.32 -10.82 -4.85
CA MET A 1 11.87 -11.06 -4.72
C MET A 1 11.07 -9.98 -5.43
N LYS A 2 9.90 -10.35 -5.94
CA LYS A 2 8.94 -9.43 -6.57
C LYS A 2 7.98 -8.91 -5.50
N LEU A 3 7.82 -7.59 -5.42
CA LEU A 3 6.93 -6.93 -4.47
C LEU A 3 6.17 -5.78 -5.15
N TYR A 4 5.16 -5.27 -4.46
CA TYR A 4 4.22 -4.29 -4.96
C TYR A 4 4.06 -3.09 -4.03
N HIS A 5 3.78 -1.93 -4.61
CA HIS A 5 3.43 -0.71 -3.91
C HIS A 5 2.17 -0.09 -4.51
N GLY A 6 1.18 0.18 -3.67
CA GLY A 6 -0.05 0.86 -4.06
C GLY A 6 0.05 2.36 -3.90
N SER A 7 -0.37 3.13 -4.91
CA SER A 7 -0.44 4.58 -4.82
C SER A 7 -1.56 5.18 -5.69
N PRO A 8 -2.23 6.25 -5.25
CA PRO A 8 -3.08 7.06 -6.12
C PRO A 8 -2.25 7.93 -7.09
N ASN A 9 -0.94 8.09 -6.86
CA ASN A 9 -0.08 8.86 -7.76
C ASN A 9 0.44 7.99 -8.91
N GLY A 10 0.01 8.27 -10.14
CA GLY A 10 0.41 7.56 -11.35
C GLY A 10 1.75 7.94 -11.97
N ASN A 11 2.47 8.88 -11.38
CA ASN A 11 3.68 9.48 -11.95
C ASN A 11 4.94 9.21 -11.12
N LEU A 12 4.93 8.16 -10.28
CA LEU A 12 6.12 7.80 -9.50
C LEU A 12 7.18 7.20 -10.42
N LEU A 13 8.28 7.94 -10.63
CA LEU A 13 9.48 7.46 -11.32
C LEU A 13 10.36 6.60 -10.40
N SER A 14 10.30 6.87 -9.10
CA SER A 14 10.94 6.09 -8.04
C SER A 14 10.06 6.08 -6.79
N LEU A 15 10.12 4.98 -6.04
CA LEU A 15 9.55 4.86 -4.70
C LEU A 15 10.62 5.29 -3.71
N LYS A 16 10.39 6.36 -2.97
CA LYS A 16 11.36 6.90 -2.02
C LYS A 16 11.03 6.47 -0.61
N ARG A 17 12.04 6.25 0.21
CA ARG A 17 11.81 5.97 1.64
C ARG A 17 11.08 7.14 2.28
N MET A 18 10.13 6.82 3.15
CA MET A 18 9.35 7.80 3.89
C MET A 18 9.14 7.32 5.31
N GLN A 19 8.86 8.27 6.19
CA GLN A 19 8.46 7.94 7.55
C GLN A 19 7.05 7.36 7.47
N ALA A 20 6.86 6.13 7.95
CA ALA A 20 5.52 5.66 8.20
C ALA A 20 4.90 6.49 9.32
N GLU A 21 3.66 6.92 9.10
CA GLU A 21 2.87 7.69 10.04
C GLU A 21 1.60 6.89 10.33
N ALA A 22 1.35 6.63 11.61
CA ALA A 22 0.04 6.26 12.09
C ALA A 22 -0.74 7.55 12.42
N SER A 23 -2.05 7.53 12.24
CA SER A 23 -2.89 8.58 12.81
C SER A 23 -2.76 8.59 14.34
N GLU A 24 -2.92 9.75 14.98
CA GLU A 24 -2.78 9.93 16.44
C GLU A 24 -3.63 8.96 17.30
N SER A 25 -4.67 8.36 16.74
CA SER A 25 -5.59 7.43 17.40
C SER A 25 -5.29 5.93 17.18
N VAL A 26 -4.23 5.56 16.46
CA VAL A 26 -3.89 4.15 16.17
C VAL A 26 -2.54 3.81 16.77
N GLU A 27 -2.54 2.90 17.75
CA GLU A 27 -1.31 2.27 18.24
C GLU A 27 -0.81 1.28 17.19
N VAL A 28 0.28 1.64 16.52
CA VAL A 28 1.02 0.76 15.62
C VAL A 28 2.32 0.36 16.31
N PRO A 29 2.72 -0.93 16.30
CA PRO A 29 4.01 -1.34 16.86
C PRO A 29 5.16 -0.48 16.33
N GLU A 30 6.11 -0.11 17.20
CA GLU A 30 7.24 0.77 16.80
C GLU A 30 8.04 0.19 15.61
N ASP A 31 8.11 -1.14 15.52
CA ASP A 31 8.78 -1.86 14.43
C ASP A 31 8.08 -1.74 13.06
N GLU A 32 6.84 -1.24 13.01
CA GLU A 32 6.07 -0.98 11.80
C GLU A 32 6.08 0.51 11.39
N LEU A 33 6.56 1.41 12.26
CA LEU A 33 6.66 2.85 12.00
C LEU A 33 8.09 3.29 11.65
N LYS A 34 8.72 2.54 10.75
CA LYS A 34 10.10 2.78 10.33
C LYS A 34 10.21 3.79 9.19
N TYR A 35 11.40 4.39 9.06
CA TYR A 35 11.76 5.20 7.91
C TYR A 35 12.23 4.29 6.76
N GLY A 36 11.35 4.01 5.80
CA GLY A 36 11.62 3.00 4.78
C GLY A 36 10.67 3.04 3.59
N ILE A 37 10.88 2.13 2.65
CA ILE A 37 10.00 1.91 1.49
C ILE A 37 9.11 0.69 1.80
N TYR A 38 7.81 0.93 1.91
CA TYR A 38 6.83 -0.10 2.24
C TYR A 38 6.29 -0.78 1.00
N LEU A 39 6.38 -2.10 1.00
CA LEU A 39 6.06 -2.97 -0.11
C LEU A 39 5.26 -4.17 0.40
N THR A 40 4.57 -4.87 -0.49
CA THR A 40 3.81 -6.09 -0.16
C THR A 40 4.05 -7.17 -1.20
N PRO A 41 4.07 -8.47 -0.84
CA PRO A 41 4.05 -9.55 -1.82
C PRO A 41 2.66 -9.76 -2.43
N HIS A 42 1.61 -9.15 -1.85
CA HIS A 42 0.22 -9.37 -2.23
C HIS A 42 -0.29 -8.24 -3.11
N TYR A 43 -0.62 -8.58 -4.35
CA TYR A 43 -1.07 -7.60 -5.34
C TYR A 43 -2.36 -6.89 -4.91
N GLU A 44 -3.30 -7.65 -4.37
CA GLU A 44 -4.59 -7.13 -3.91
C GLU A 44 -4.44 -6.19 -2.70
N TYR A 45 -3.45 -6.45 -1.84
CA TYR A 45 -3.16 -5.56 -0.72
C TYR A 45 -2.55 -4.25 -1.22
N ALA A 46 -1.67 -4.29 -2.22
CA ALA A 46 -1.18 -3.07 -2.87
C ALA A 46 -2.34 -2.28 -3.49
N LEU A 47 -3.28 -2.94 -4.17
CA LEU A 47 -4.46 -2.27 -4.71
C LEU A 47 -5.32 -1.64 -3.58
N ALA A 48 -5.56 -2.36 -2.49
CA ALA A 48 -6.27 -1.83 -1.31
C ALA A 48 -5.60 -0.58 -0.73
N MET A 49 -4.26 -0.55 -0.69
CA MET A 49 -3.49 0.61 -0.25
C MET A 49 -3.52 1.78 -1.23
N ALA A 50 -3.71 1.51 -2.53
CA ALA A 50 -3.77 2.53 -3.57
C ALA A 50 -5.10 3.31 -3.57
N ILE A 51 -6.19 2.69 -3.09
CA ILE A 51 -7.54 3.27 -3.09
C ILE A 51 -7.91 3.98 -1.78
N ARG A 52 -6.98 4.06 -0.82
CA ARG A 52 -7.22 4.70 0.48
C ARG A 52 -7.77 6.11 0.29
N THR A 53 -8.84 6.41 1.00
CA THR A 53 -9.39 7.77 1.08
C THR A 53 -8.56 8.63 2.04
N HIS A 54 -8.79 9.94 2.06
CA HIS A 54 -8.28 10.75 3.17
C HIS A 54 -8.86 10.24 4.50
N GLY A 55 -8.00 10.08 5.51
CA GLY A 55 -8.36 9.48 6.80
C GLY A 55 -7.87 8.04 6.96
N LEU A 56 -8.40 7.35 7.96
CA LEU A 56 -8.08 5.96 8.25
C LEU A 56 -8.69 5.00 7.22
N THR A 57 -7.96 3.93 6.93
CA THR A 57 -8.44 2.78 6.15
C THR A 57 -8.09 1.52 6.92
N PHE A 58 -9.12 0.72 7.23
CA PHE A 58 -8.96 -0.55 7.93
C PHE A 58 -9.12 -1.68 6.92
N ILE A 59 -8.10 -2.53 6.81
CA ILE A 59 -8.13 -3.75 5.99
C ILE A 59 -8.19 -4.92 6.95
N ASN A 60 -9.33 -5.61 6.98
CA ASN A 60 -9.61 -6.66 7.96
C ASN A 60 -9.23 -8.06 7.44
N ASP A 61 -9.02 -8.99 8.37
CA ASP A 61 -8.69 -10.39 8.08
C ASP A 61 -9.79 -11.13 7.31
N ASP A 62 -11.04 -10.67 7.40
CA ASP A 62 -12.20 -11.20 6.67
C ASP A 62 -12.30 -10.69 5.22
N LYS A 63 -11.24 -10.04 4.71
CA LYS A 63 -11.19 -9.41 3.38
C LYS A 63 -12.25 -8.31 3.22
N THR A 64 -12.48 -7.54 4.28
CA THR A 64 -13.29 -6.30 4.21
C THR A 64 -12.41 -5.06 4.34
N ILE A 65 -12.82 -3.97 3.70
CA ILE A 65 -12.18 -2.65 3.84
C ILE A 65 -13.21 -1.66 4.38
N GLU A 66 -12.82 -0.94 5.43
CA GLU A 66 -13.60 0.15 6.01
C GLU A 66 -12.82 1.47 5.88
N PHE A 67 -13.44 2.48 5.28
CA PHE A 67 -12.88 3.82 5.19
C PHE A 67 -13.45 4.70 6.29
N GLU A 68 -12.62 5.59 6.86
CA GLU A 68 -13.11 6.64 7.77
C GLU A 68 -14.08 7.60 7.07
N ASN A 69 -13.80 7.90 5.78
CA ASN A 69 -14.58 8.81 4.95
C ASN A 69 -15.02 8.10 3.65
N PRO A 70 -15.97 7.14 3.72
CA PRO A 70 -16.36 6.31 2.58
C PRO A 70 -17.00 7.12 1.45
N GLU A 71 -17.58 8.29 1.74
CA GLU A 71 -18.13 9.21 0.74
C GLU A 71 -17.07 9.82 -0.20
N LEU A 72 -15.80 9.78 0.19
CA LEU A 72 -14.68 10.21 -0.65
C LEU A 72 -14.23 9.13 -1.64
N PHE A 73 -14.66 7.89 -1.46
CA PHE A 73 -14.30 6.81 -2.36
C PHE A 73 -14.98 7.00 -3.72
N ASN A 74 -14.17 7.07 -4.78
CA ASN A 74 -14.64 7.14 -6.15
C ASN A 74 -14.22 5.88 -6.92
N PRO A 75 -15.13 4.94 -7.22
CA PRO A 75 -14.77 3.69 -7.89
C PRO A 75 -14.21 3.88 -9.30
N ASN A 76 -14.42 5.05 -9.93
CA ASN A 76 -13.94 5.35 -11.27
C ASN A 76 -12.57 6.07 -11.29
N GLU A 77 -12.01 6.38 -10.13
CA GLU A 77 -10.68 6.99 -10.03
C GLU A 77 -9.59 6.01 -10.48
N ASP A 78 -8.58 6.53 -11.19
CA ASP A 78 -7.43 5.74 -11.58
C ASP A 78 -6.46 5.63 -10.41
N VAL A 79 -6.12 4.40 -10.04
CA VAL A 79 -5.12 4.06 -9.03
C VAL A 79 -4.05 3.16 -9.62
N TYR A 80 -2.91 3.06 -8.94
CA TYR A 80 -1.71 2.48 -9.52
C TYR A 80 -1.07 1.48 -8.58
N VAL A 81 -0.65 0.35 -9.16
CA VAL A 81 0.20 -0.64 -8.49
C VAL A 81 1.55 -0.65 -9.20
N TYR A 82 2.60 -0.43 -8.44
CA TYR A 82 3.99 -0.44 -8.90
C TYR A 82 4.63 -1.76 -8.50
N GLU A 83 5.14 -2.50 -9.48
CA GLU A 83 5.95 -3.69 -9.24
C GLU A 83 7.41 -3.30 -9.08
N VAL A 84 8.10 -3.94 -8.15
CA VAL A 84 9.53 -3.77 -7.93
C VAL A 84 10.21 -5.13 -7.75
N GLU A 85 11.49 -5.18 -8.13
CA GLU A 85 12.38 -6.28 -7.76
C GLU A 85 13.33 -5.81 -6.66
N VAL A 86 13.33 -6.52 -5.53
CA VAL A 86 14.16 -6.19 -4.37
C VAL A 86 14.98 -7.43 -3.99
N SER A 87 16.27 -7.27 -3.68
CA SER A 87 17.08 -8.37 -3.12
C SER A 87 16.53 -8.74 -1.74
N GLU A 88 16.43 -10.04 -1.44
CA GLU A 88 15.89 -10.52 -0.15
C GLU A 88 16.70 -9.98 1.04
N GLU A 89 17.99 -9.68 0.86
CA GLU A 89 18.85 -9.10 1.89
C GLU A 89 18.46 -7.67 2.31
N PHE A 90 17.68 -6.96 1.49
CA PHE A 90 17.25 -5.58 1.75
C PHE A 90 15.79 -5.50 2.24
N ALA A 91 15.00 -6.55 2.07
CA ALA A 91 13.58 -6.56 2.41
C ALA A 91 13.37 -7.25 3.76
N GLN A 92 13.03 -6.47 4.79
CA GLN A 92 12.64 -7.00 6.08
C GLN A 92 11.12 -7.15 6.13
N GLN A 93 10.62 -8.35 6.45
CA GLN A 93 9.21 -8.55 6.74
C GLN A 93 8.87 -7.90 8.08
N ILE A 94 7.83 -7.06 8.11
CA ILE A 94 7.36 -6.38 9.33
C ILE A 94 6.01 -6.94 9.81
N ASP A 95 5.19 -7.43 8.89
CA ASP A 95 3.97 -8.17 9.19
C ASP A 95 3.65 -9.21 8.08
N LYS A 96 2.49 -9.87 8.15
CA LYS A 96 2.10 -10.92 7.19
C LYS A 96 1.88 -10.42 5.75
N ASP A 97 1.59 -9.15 5.59
CA ASP A 97 1.24 -8.49 4.33
C ASP A 97 2.30 -7.49 3.87
N GLN A 98 3.27 -7.12 4.71
CA GLN A 98 4.19 -6.01 4.43
C GLN A 98 5.67 -6.33 4.67
N PHE A 99 6.48 -5.74 3.79
CA PHE A 99 7.92 -5.65 3.88
C PHE A 99 8.34 -4.17 3.91
N VAL A 100 9.43 -3.89 4.62
CA VAL A 100 10.09 -2.59 4.63
C VAL A 100 11.51 -2.72 4.08
N VAL A 101 11.92 -1.73 3.28
CA VAL A 101 13.30 -1.57 2.82
C VAL A 101 13.87 -0.27 3.40
N GLU A 102 14.81 -0.40 4.34
CA GLU A 102 15.42 0.74 5.06
C GLU A 102 16.79 1.15 4.48
N SER A 103 17.47 0.22 3.82
CA SER A 103 18.85 0.39 3.33
C SER A 103 18.96 1.17 2.01
N LEU A 104 17.84 1.39 1.31
CA LEU A 104 17.79 2.08 0.03
C LEU A 104 17.08 3.43 0.17
N GLU A 105 17.61 4.46 -0.48
CA GLU A 105 16.96 5.77 -0.57
C GLU A 105 15.72 5.73 -1.48
N GLU A 106 15.84 5.01 -2.60
CA GLU A 106 14.77 4.86 -3.57
C GLU A 106 14.86 3.54 -4.34
N ILE A 107 13.72 3.09 -4.87
CA ILE A 107 13.60 1.92 -5.73
C ILE A 107 12.88 2.33 -7.01
N THR A 108 13.41 1.94 -8.17
CA THR A 108 12.74 2.14 -9.46
C THR A 108 11.74 1.01 -9.73
N PRO A 109 10.46 1.32 -9.98
CA PRO A 109 9.49 0.32 -10.42
C PRO A 109 9.91 -0.38 -11.71
N THR A 110 9.75 -1.70 -11.76
CA THR A 110 9.95 -2.50 -12.97
C THR A 110 8.73 -2.45 -13.88
N CYS A 111 7.53 -2.34 -13.29
CA CYS A 111 6.26 -2.21 -14.00
C CYS A 111 5.30 -1.27 -13.24
N LYS A 112 4.35 -0.69 -13.98
CA LYS A 112 3.23 0.08 -13.45
C LYS A 112 1.94 -0.45 -14.06
N TYR A 113 0.99 -0.79 -13.19
CA TYR A 113 -0.36 -1.19 -13.57
C TYR A 113 -1.35 -0.10 -13.18
N THR A 114 -2.33 0.15 -14.04
CA THR A 114 -3.40 1.13 -13.81
C THR A 114 -4.72 0.40 -13.67
N HIS A 115 -5.46 0.75 -12.63
CA HIS A 115 -6.75 0.16 -12.27
C HIS A 115 -7.77 1.24 -12.01
N LYS A 116 -9.05 0.90 -12.14
CA LYS A 116 -10.12 1.65 -11.47
C LYS A 116 -10.19 1.26 -10.01
N ALA A 117 -10.40 2.24 -9.12
CA ALA A 117 -10.47 1.98 -7.68
C ALA A 117 -11.54 0.94 -7.31
N GLY A 118 -12.67 0.91 -8.02
CA GLY A 118 -13.74 -0.08 -7.83
C GLY A 118 -13.34 -1.51 -8.19
N GLU A 119 -12.23 -1.73 -8.89
CA GLU A 119 -11.73 -3.09 -9.15
C GLU A 119 -11.29 -3.81 -7.88
N ILE A 120 -11.12 -3.09 -6.75
CA ILE A 120 -10.86 -3.70 -5.45
C ILE A 120 -11.94 -4.69 -5.02
N GLU A 121 -13.18 -4.50 -5.47
CA GLU A 121 -14.33 -5.35 -5.12
C GLU A 121 -14.21 -6.78 -5.68
N GLN A 122 -13.22 -7.03 -6.55
CA GLN A 122 -12.83 -8.38 -6.97
C GLN A 122 -12.11 -9.16 -5.85
N TYR A 123 -11.56 -8.46 -4.85
CA TYR A 123 -10.70 -9.01 -3.80
C TYR A 123 -11.20 -8.75 -2.38
N TYR A 124 -11.86 -7.60 -2.16
CA TYR A 124 -12.35 -7.17 -0.84
C TYR A 124 -13.79 -6.68 -0.91
N GLU A 125 -14.57 -6.88 0.15
CA GLU A 125 -15.86 -6.22 0.32
C GLU A 125 -15.68 -4.84 0.96
N LEU A 126 -16.27 -3.80 0.36
CA LEU A 126 -16.26 -2.45 0.93
C LEU A 126 -17.40 -2.31 1.94
N LYS A 127 -17.06 -2.07 3.21
CA LYS A 127 -18.03 -1.73 4.25
C LYS A 127 -18.15 -0.21 4.34
N THR A 128 -19.39 0.27 4.24
CA THR A 128 -19.78 1.67 4.36
C THR A 128 -20.34 2.01 5.73
#